data_AF-A0A4V3UXL5-F1
#
_entry.id   AF-A0A4V3UXL5-F1
#
_cell.length_a   1.000
_cell.length_b   1.000
_cell.length_c   1.000
_cell.angle_alpha   90.00
_cell.angle_beta   90.00
_cell.angle_gamma   90.00
#
_symmetry.space_group_name_H-M   'P 1'
#
loop_
_entity.id
_entity.type
_entity.pdbx_description
1 polymer ?
#
loop_
_entity_poly.entity_id
_entity_poly.type
_entity_poly.pdbx_seq_one_letter_code
_entity_poly.pdbx_strand_id
1 'polypeptide(L)'
;MSAIQPEVAALLMPVSPENPAGINLEYEQIYDDIRKARESDPDYLPQDEWTIAEPRRADWHKVRALCVTALTQQSKDLQVSCWFAEALTHLQGIEGTETGFQFLSEFITHFWFQCWPALDDDGATFRYGKLSRLDRDISQALYVRPLLRQPESALAHWQKVLAFEHKICTWPDSRDDLIAKEGDLTMESFDSLAATFSSIEISQQDEILQRLQLQLDRLESCYFSLSQEEPHALFAQTRQTLNDLADFLQRLAQRAIPLASNTLSLNYATQPEEEAAPGEAFIAPVSRQTLSRDVAISQMLSIAHFFRQTEPSSPVPFLMERAARWANMTLTEWLEEVLTDSGSLREINNVLKGQQE
;
A
#
# COMPACT_ATOMS: atom_id res chain seq x y z
N MET A 1 -20.19 -5.26 2.49
CA MET A 1 -19.69 -6.22 1.48
C MET A 1 -19.30 -5.39 0.26
N SER A 2 -18.02 -5.37 -0.13
CA SER A 2 -17.62 -4.68 -1.37
C SER A 2 -18.31 -5.38 -2.54
N ALA A 3 -18.91 -4.63 -3.45
CA ALA A 3 -19.58 -5.20 -4.61
C ALA A 3 -18.54 -5.94 -5.48
N ILE A 4 -18.82 -7.20 -5.83
CA ILE A 4 -17.97 -7.96 -6.76
C ILE A 4 -17.96 -7.21 -8.09
N GLN A 5 -16.76 -6.98 -8.64
CA GLN A 5 -16.61 -6.31 -9.93
C GLN A 5 -17.35 -7.11 -11.03
N PRO A 6 -18.04 -6.45 -11.98
CA PRO A 6 -18.83 -7.15 -13.00
C PRO A 6 -18.05 -8.18 -13.84
N GLU A 7 -16.78 -7.90 -14.12
CA GLU A 7 -15.88 -8.82 -14.81
C GLU A 7 -15.67 -10.11 -13.98
N VAL A 8 -15.40 -9.98 -12.69
CA VAL A 8 -15.26 -11.10 -11.75
C VAL A 8 -16.56 -11.89 -11.64
N ALA A 9 -17.72 -11.23 -11.59
CA ALA A 9 -19.01 -11.90 -11.55
C ALA A 9 -19.26 -12.77 -12.78
N ALA A 10 -18.85 -12.33 -13.98
CA ALA A 10 -18.97 -13.12 -15.20
C ALA A 10 -18.12 -14.39 -15.16
N LEU A 11 -16.93 -14.34 -14.54
CA LEU A 11 -16.06 -15.52 -14.37
C LEU A 11 -16.66 -16.59 -13.45
N LEU A 12 -17.60 -16.20 -12.58
CA LEU A 12 -18.24 -17.10 -11.61
C LEU A 12 -19.53 -17.73 -12.14
N MET A 13 -19.97 -17.40 -13.35
CA MET A 13 -21.11 -18.06 -13.99
C MET A 13 -20.75 -19.48 -14.44
N PRO A 14 -21.59 -20.51 -14.22
CA PRO A 14 -21.38 -21.85 -14.78
C PRO A 14 -21.09 -21.82 -16.28
N VAL A 15 -20.23 -22.73 -16.76
CA VAL A 15 -19.91 -22.83 -18.21
C VAL A 15 -21.16 -23.20 -19.01
N SER A 16 -21.94 -24.16 -18.51
CA SER A 16 -23.24 -24.55 -19.05
C SER A 16 -24.14 -25.12 -17.95
N PRO A 17 -25.47 -25.13 -18.11
CA PRO A 17 -26.38 -25.75 -17.15
C PRO A 17 -26.13 -27.26 -16.97
N GLU A 18 -25.80 -27.97 -18.04
CA GLU A 18 -25.61 -29.42 -18.05
C GLU A 18 -24.22 -29.84 -17.56
N ASN A 19 -23.21 -29.00 -17.81
CA ASN A 19 -21.86 -29.18 -17.31
C ASN A 19 -21.30 -27.86 -16.75
N PRO A 20 -21.62 -27.52 -15.48
CA PRO A 20 -21.25 -26.25 -14.86
C PRO A 20 -19.74 -25.99 -14.82
N ALA A 21 -18.94 -27.04 -14.66
CA ALA A 21 -17.49 -26.95 -14.57
C ALA A 21 -16.77 -27.07 -15.92
N GLY A 22 -17.47 -27.45 -17.00
CA GLY A 22 -16.88 -27.60 -18.31
C GLY A 22 -15.87 -28.76 -18.39
N ILE A 23 -14.85 -28.62 -19.22
CA ILE A 23 -13.88 -29.71 -19.52
C ILE A 23 -12.57 -29.56 -18.73
N ASN A 24 -11.81 -30.64 -18.61
CA ASN A 24 -10.44 -30.56 -18.11
C ASN A 24 -9.53 -29.90 -19.16
N LEU A 25 -8.84 -28.81 -18.80
CA LEU A 25 -8.01 -28.05 -19.73
C LEU A 25 -6.55 -28.51 -19.80
N GLU A 26 -6.11 -29.47 -18.99
CA GLU A 26 -4.69 -29.84 -18.87
C GLU A 26 -4.02 -30.18 -20.21
N TYR A 27 -4.78 -30.73 -21.16
CA TYR A 27 -4.30 -31.12 -22.48
C TYR A 27 -4.77 -30.19 -23.62
N GLU A 28 -5.44 -29.10 -23.28
CA GLU A 28 -5.98 -28.15 -24.25
C GLU A 28 -4.97 -27.06 -24.59
N GLN A 29 -4.97 -26.60 -25.84
CA GLN A 29 -4.00 -25.61 -26.34
C GLN A 29 -4.00 -24.32 -25.53
N ILE A 30 -5.17 -23.88 -25.06
CA ILE A 30 -5.30 -22.64 -24.27
C ILE A 30 -4.51 -22.70 -22.96
N TYR A 31 -4.39 -23.88 -22.34
CA TYR A 31 -3.65 -24.07 -21.10
C TYR A 31 -2.15 -23.91 -21.33
N ASP A 32 -1.63 -24.48 -22.42
CA ASP A 32 -0.24 -24.29 -22.84
C ASP A 32 0.06 -22.86 -23.28
N ASP A 33 -0.89 -22.19 -23.95
CA ASP A 33 -0.74 -20.80 -24.36
C ASP A 33 -0.65 -19.87 -23.15
N ILE A 34 -1.45 -20.11 -22.10
CA ILE A 34 -1.34 -19.39 -20.83
C ILE A 34 0.02 -19.64 -20.19
N ARG A 35 0.46 -20.90 -20.10
CA ARG A 35 1.76 -21.26 -19.52
C ARG A 35 2.90 -20.53 -20.24
N LYS A 36 2.93 -20.58 -21.58
CA LYS A 36 3.95 -19.89 -22.40
C LYS A 36 3.91 -18.38 -22.21
N ALA A 37 2.73 -17.77 -22.10
CA ALA A 37 2.60 -16.34 -21.88
C ALA A 37 3.09 -15.88 -20.49
N ARG A 38 3.20 -16.79 -19.51
CA ARG A 38 3.77 -16.52 -18.17
C ARG A 38 5.29 -16.67 -18.11
N GLU A 39 5.93 -17.23 -19.14
CA GLU A 39 7.38 -17.49 -19.11
C GLU A 39 8.17 -16.19 -19.24
N SER A 40 9.18 -16.04 -18.38
CA SER A 40 10.21 -14.99 -18.50
C SER A 40 11.58 -15.63 -18.44
N ASP A 41 12.46 -15.22 -19.34
CA ASP A 41 13.85 -15.63 -19.33
C ASP A 41 14.62 -14.88 -18.21
N PRO A 42 15.61 -15.51 -17.56
CA PRO A 42 16.38 -14.85 -16.49
C PRO A 42 17.20 -13.67 -17.01
N ASP A 43 17.30 -12.60 -16.20
CA ASP A 43 18.04 -11.39 -16.57
C ASP A 43 19.56 -11.58 -16.71
N TYR A 44 20.11 -12.70 -16.23
CA TYR A 44 21.55 -13.01 -16.21
C TYR A 44 21.99 -13.95 -17.33
N LEU A 45 21.14 -14.23 -18.33
CA LEU A 45 21.55 -15.06 -19.46
C LEU A 45 22.79 -14.44 -20.14
N PRO A 46 23.88 -15.21 -20.31
CA PRO A 46 25.03 -14.75 -21.07
C PRO A 46 24.55 -14.34 -22.46
N GLN A 47 24.73 -13.06 -22.81
CA GLN A 47 24.66 -12.63 -24.20
C GLN A 47 25.90 -13.17 -24.91
N ASP A 48 25.93 -14.49 -25.15
CA ASP A 48 26.86 -15.03 -26.12
C ASP A 48 26.58 -14.36 -27.47
N GLU A 49 27.62 -14.09 -28.27
CA GLU A 49 27.52 -13.41 -29.58
C GLU A 49 26.58 -14.11 -30.59
N TRP A 50 26.04 -15.29 -30.24
CA TRP A 50 25.11 -16.11 -31.02
C TRP A 50 23.66 -16.05 -30.50
N THR A 51 23.34 -15.25 -29.48
CA THR A 51 21.98 -15.10 -28.96
C THR A 51 21.18 -14.16 -29.88
N ILE A 52 20.50 -14.75 -30.88
CA ILE A 52 19.76 -14.03 -31.94
C ILE A 52 18.36 -13.56 -31.49
N ALA A 53 17.87 -14.00 -30.31
CA ALA A 53 16.51 -13.70 -29.86
C ALA A 53 16.48 -12.77 -28.64
N GLU A 54 15.55 -11.81 -28.65
CA GLU A 54 15.21 -11.01 -27.46
C GLU A 54 14.75 -11.94 -26.32
N PRO A 55 15.16 -11.67 -25.06
CA PRO A 55 14.77 -12.50 -23.93
C PRO A 55 13.25 -12.48 -23.79
N ARG A 56 12.65 -13.66 -23.61
CA ARG A 56 11.20 -13.80 -23.44
C ARG A 56 10.79 -13.10 -22.15
N ARG A 57 9.71 -12.33 -22.23
CA ARG A 57 9.08 -11.66 -21.08
C ARG A 57 7.63 -12.10 -20.99
N ALA A 58 7.16 -12.32 -19.77
CA ALA A 58 5.77 -12.66 -19.54
C ALA A 58 4.84 -11.52 -20.01
N ASP A 59 3.80 -11.90 -20.74
CA ASP A 59 2.74 -10.98 -21.16
C ASP A 59 1.51 -11.18 -20.27
N TRP A 60 1.50 -10.48 -19.14
CA TRP A 60 0.43 -10.59 -18.14
C TRP A 60 -0.94 -10.13 -18.64
N HIS A 61 -0.98 -9.23 -19.62
CA HIS A 61 -2.24 -8.84 -20.26
C HIS A 61 -2.81 -10.00 -21.09
N LYS A 62 -1.96 -10.69 -21.86
CA LYS A 62 -2.34 -11.89 -22.59
C LYS A 62 -2.73 -13.03 -21.66
N VAL A 63 -1.99 -13.26 -20.57
CA VAL A 63 -2.34 -14.25 -19.53
C VAL A 63 -3.74 -13.97 -19.00
N ARG A 64 -4.03 -12.73 -18.57
CA ARG A 64 -5.36 -12.35 -18.08
C ARG A 64 -6.44 -12.64 -19.13
N ALA A 65 -6.25 -12.20 -20.37
CA ALA A 65 -7.22 -12.38 -21.45
C ALA A 65 -7.51 -13.86 -21.72
N LEU A 66 -6.48 -14.70 -21.81
CA LEU A 66 -6.62 -16.13 -22.02
C LEU A 66 -7.31 -16.82 -20.84
N CYS A 67 -6.97 -16.46 -19.60
CA CYS A 67 -7.65 -16.98 -18.42
C CYS A 67 -9.15 -16.62 -18.40
N VAL A 68 -9.50 -15.37 -18.74
CA VAL A 68 -10.90 -14.94 -18.84
C VAL A 68 -11.64 -15.78 -19.89
N THR A 69 -11.05 -15.98 -21.08
CA THR A 69 -11.64 -16.83 -22.13
C THR A 69 -11.83 -18.27 -21.66
N ALA A 70 -10.81 -18.88 -21.06
CA ALA A 70 -10.86 -20.24 -20.54
C ALA A 70 -11.96 -20.39 -19.47
N LEU A 71 -11.99 -19.50 -18.47
CA LEU A 71 -12.90 -19.55 -17.34
C LEU A 71 -14.36 -19.29 -17.72
N THR A 72 -14.60 -18.47 -18.74
CA THR A 72 -15.98 -18.15 -19.17
C THR A 72 -16.55 -19.16 -20.15
N GLN A 73 -15.71 -19.74 -21.03
CA GLN A 73 -16.21 -20.50 -22.19
C GLN A 73 -15.95 -22.00 -22.11
N GLN A 74 -14.95 -22.45 -21.34
CA GLN A 74 -14.45 -23.83 -21.46
C GLN A 74 -14.44 -24.59 -20.14
N SER A 75 -13.95 -23.98 -19.06
CA SER A 75 -13.71 -24.72 -17.82
C SER A 75 -13.69 -23.87 -16.58
N LYS A 76 -14.18 -24.43 -15.46
CA LYS A 76 -13.86 -23.97 -14.12
C LYS A 76 -12.64 -24.74 -13.64
N ASP A 77 -11.47 -24.23 -13.96
CA ASP A 77 -10.18 -24.84 -13.62
C ASP A 77 -9.44 -24.00 -12.56
N LEU A 78 -9.03 -24.64 -11.46
CA LEU A 78 -8.37 -23.97 -10.34
C LEU A 78 -6.97 -23.45 -10.71
N GLN A 79 -6.23 -24.13 -11.60
CA GLN A 79 -4.93 -23.62 -12.05
C GLN A 79 -5.10 -22.33 -12.85
N VAL A 80 -6.08 -22.32 -13.76
CA VAL A 80 -6.38 -21.13 -14.57
C VAL A 80 -6.87 -19.99 -13.67
N SER A 81 -7.68 -20.30 -12.65
CA SER A 81 -8.08 -19.33 -11.62
C SER A 81 -6.88 -18.77 -10.85
N CYS A 82 -5.89 -19.61 -10.51
CA CYS A 82 -4.65 -19.15 -9.88
C CYS A 82 -3.85 -18.23 -10.81
N TRP A 83 -3.70 -18.60 -12.08
CA TRP A 83 -3.01 -17.77 -13.07
C TRP A 83 -3.73 -16.45 -13.35
N PHE A 84 -5.06 -16.43 -13.28
CA PHE A 84 -5.82 -15.19 -13.35
C PHE A 84 -5.49 -14.26 -12.18
N ALA A 85 -5.51 -14.79 -10.94
CA ALA A 85 -5.15 -14.01 -9.75
C ALA A 85 -3.71 -13.48 -9.82
N GLU A 86 -2.76 -14.33 -10.23
CA GLU A 86 -1.36 -13.94 -10.46
C GLU A 86 -1.24 -12.82 -11.52
N ALA A 87 -1.97 -12.92 -12.63
CA ALA A 87 -1.97 -11.88 -13.65
C ALA A 87 -2.49 -10.54 -13.11
N LEU A 88 -3.54 -10.56 -12.27
CA LEU A 88 -4.01 -9.35 -11.60
C LEU A 88 -2.93 -8.78 -10.66
N THR A 89 -2.24 -9.62 -9.88
CA THR A 89 -1.10 -9.19 -9.04
C THR A 89 0.00 -8.52 -9.86
N HIS A 90 0.35 -9.05 -11.03
CA HIS A 90 1.37 -8.46 -11.89
C HIS A 90 0.90 -7.19 -12.62
N LEU A 91 -0.39 -7.04 -12.91
CA LEU A 91 -0.91 -5.86 -13.59
C LEU A 91 -1.23 -4.71 -12.62
N GLN A 92 -1.78 -5.01 -11.45
CA GLN A 92 -2.40 -4.02 -10.56
C GLN A 92 -1.84 -4.03 -9.12
N GLY A 93 -0.98 -4.99 -8.77
CA GLY A 93 -0.24 -4.98 -7.51
C GLY A 93 -1.14 -5.42 -6.37
N ILE A 94 -1.06 -4.74 -5.22
CA ILE A 94 -1.85 -5.11 -4.05
C ILE A 94 -3.37 -5.04 -4.31
N GLU A 95 -3.84 -4.08 -5.12
CA GLU A 95 -5.26 -3.99 -5.52
C GLU A 95 -5.69 -5.16 -6.41
N GLY A 96 -4.79 -5.58 -7.31
CA GLY A 96 -4.99 -6.75 -8.16
C GLY A 96 -5.03 -8.04 -7.37
N THR A 97 -4.13 -8.18 -6.39
CA THR A 97 -4.11 -9.32 -5.48
C THR A 97 -5.38 -9.36 -4.62
N GLU A 98 -5.86 -8.21 -4.11
CA GLU A 98 -7.11 -8.13 -3.34
C GLU A 98 -8.27 -8.67 -4.18
N THR A 99 -8.37 -8.22 -5.43
CA THR A 99 -9.39 -8.67 -6.39
C THR A 99 -9.23 -10.16 -6.71
N GLY A 100 -8.00 -10.64 -6.92
CA GLY A 100 -7.69 -12.03 -7.21
C GLY A 100 -8.05 -12.97 -6.05
N PHE A 101 -7.78 -12.59 -4.80
CA PHE A 101 -8.15 -13.36 -3.62
C PHE A 101 -9.65 -13.35 -3.34
N GLN A 102 -10.32 -12.22 -3.57
CA GLN A 102 -11.78 -12.18 -3.56
C GLN A 102 -12.36 -13.15 -4.60
N PHE A 103 -11.86 -13.11 -5.85
CA PHE A 103 -12.28 -14.03 -6.90
C PHE A 103 -12.03 -15.49 -6.53
N LEU A 104 -10.84 -15.84 -6.02
CA LEU A 104 -10.52 -17.22 -5.65
C LEU A 104 -11.40 -17.73 -4.51
N SER A 105 -11.70 -16.89 -3.51
CA SER A 105 -12.61 -17.25 -2.41
C SER A 105 -14.00 -17.60 -2.94
N GLU A 106 -14.52 -16.77 -3.84
CA GLU A 106 -15.81 -17.01 -4.48
C GLU A 106 -15.77 -18.23 -5.42
N PHE A 107 -14.71 -18.39 -6.21
CA PHE A 107 -14.53 -19.52 -7.12
C PHE A 107 -14.52 -20.84 -6.37
N ILE A 108 -13.74 -20.93 -5.28
CA ILE A 108 -13.68 -22.11 -4.41
C ILE A 108 -15.05 -22.34 -3.78
N THR A 109 -15.71 -21.31 -3.23
CA THR A 109 -17.06 -21.42 -2.65
C THR A 109 -18.07 -22.02 -3.64
N HIS A 110 -18.07 -21.59 -4.89
CA HIS A 110 -19.07 -22.01 -5.89
C HIS A 110 -18.73 -23.34 -6.56
N PHE A 111 -17.46 -23.59 -6.85
CA PHE A 111 -17.05 -24.67 -7.74
C PHE A 111 -16.18 -25.74 -7.09
N TRP A 112 -15.85 -25.67 -5.79
CA TRP A 112 -14.96 -26.64 -5.14
C TRP A 112 -15.29 -28.09 -5.50
N PHE A 113 -16.54 -28.54 -5.37
CA PHE A 113 -16.86 -29.95 -5.62
C PHE A 113 -16.88 -30.35 -7.12
N GLN A 114 -16.74 -29.41 -8.03
CA GLN A 114 -16.95 -29.64 -9.47
C GLN A 114 -15.79 -29.17 -10.34
N CYS A 115 -14.94 -28.25 -9.87
CA CYS A 115 -13.86 -27.66 -10.64
C CYS A 115 -12.73 -28.65 -10.95
N TRP A 116 -11.92 -28.30 -11.94
CA TRP A 116 -10.74 -29.07 -12.32
C TRP A 116 -9.50 -28.60 -11.54
N PRO A 117 -8.58 -29.51 -11.14
CA PRO A 117 -8.69 -30.97 -11.23
C PRO A 117 -9.81 -31.52 -10.36
N ALA A 118 -10.42 -32.63 -10.78
CA ALA A 118 -11.51 -33.27 -10.04
C ALA A 118 -11.04 -33.74 -8.65
N LEU A 119 -11.96 -33.87 -7.69
CA LEU A 119 -11.69 -34.44 -6.35
C LEU A 119 -11.74 -35.98 -6.38
N ASP A 120 -10.94 -36.60 -7.25
CA ASP A 120 -10.67 -38.04 -7.19
C ASP A 120 -9.59 -38.34 -6.14
N ASP A 121 -8.93 -39.50 -6.21
CA ASP A 121 -8.03 -40.01 -5.16
C ASP A 121 -6.93 -39.00 -4.74
N ASP A 122 -6.34 -38.28 -5.70
CA ASP A 122 -5.25 -37.31 -5.46
C ASP A 122 -5.68 -35.84 -5.71
N GLY A 123 -6.95 -35.61 -6.05
CA GLY A 123 -7.47 -34.32 -6.48
C GLY A 123 -7.27 -33.18 -5.47
N ALA A 124 -7.48 -33.46 -4.18
CA ALA A 124 -7.27 -32.49 -3.11
C ALA A 124 -5.79 -32.07 -3.01
N THR A 125 -4.87 -33.03 -3.09
CA THR A 125 -3.42 -32.78 -3.08
C THR A 125 -2.98 -31.97 -4.30
N PHE A 126 -3.52 -32.25 -5.49
CA PHE A 126 -3.22 -31.45 -6.68
C PHE A 126 -3.71 -30.01 -6.53
N ARG A 127 -4.91 -29.80 -5.99
CA ARG A 127 -5.44 -28.45 -5.75
C ARG A 127 -4.63 -27.67 -4.73
N TYR A 128 -4.24 -28.31 -3.63
CA TYR A 128 -3.32 -27.72 -2.66
C TYR A 128 -2.00 -27.30 -3.32
N GLY A 129 -1.41 -28.17 -4.14
CA GLY A 129 -0.17 -27.87 -4.88
C GLY A 129 -0.29 -26.64 -5.80
N LYS A 130 -1.47 -26.40 -6.39
CA LYS A 130 -1.73 -25.22 -7.23
C LYS A 130 -1.77 -23.93 -6.40
N LEU A 131 -2.45 -23.95 -5.25
CA LEU A 131 -2.50 -22.83 -4.32
C LEU A 131 -1.13 -22.55 -3.68
N SER A 132 -0.38 -23.60 -3.32
CA SER A 132 0.99 -23.47 -2.80
C SER A 132 1.96 -22.87 -3.83
N ARG A 133 1.79 -23.19 -5.12
CA ARG A 133 2.55 -22.52 -6.18
C ARG A 133 2.17 -21.04 -6.28
N LEU A 134 0.86 -20.75 -6.26
CA LEU A 134 0.37 -19.38 -6.29
C LEU A 134 0.91 -18.54 -5.12
N ASP A 135 1.00 -19.11 -3.92
CA ASP A 135 1.58 -18.45 -2.75
C ASP A 135 2.97 -17.89 -3.04
N ARG A 136 3.86 -18.75 -3.56
CA ARG A 136 5.21 -18.34 -3.91
C ARG A 136 5.23 -17.27 -4.99
N ASP A 137 4.42 -17.46 -6.03
CA ASP A 137 4.42 -16.59 -7.19
C ASP A 137 3.88 -15.18 -6.83
N ILE A 138 2.82 -15.08 -6.00
CA ILE A 138 2.30 -13.80 -5.47
C ILE A 138 3.29 -13.15 -4.50
N SER A 139 3.86 -13.91 -3.57
CA SER A 139 4.89 -13.41 -2.63
C SER A 139 6.04 -12.76 -3.40
N GLN A 140 6.57 -13.45 -4.41
CA GLN A 140 7.66 -12.92 -5.24
C GLN A 140 7.23 -11.69 -6.05
N ALA A 141 6.03 -11.70 -6.63
CA ALA A 141 5.53 -10.57 -7.42
C ALA A 141 5.35 -9.30 -6.55
N LEU A 142 4.80 -9.45 -5.35
CA LEU A 142 4.63 -8.34 -4.41
C LEU A 142 5.96 -7.86 -3.82
N TYR A 143 6.91 -8.76 -3.57
CA TYR A 143 8.23 -8.42 -3.05
C TYR A 143 8.99 -7.44 -3.96
N VAL A 144 8.94 -7.65 -5.27
CA VAL A 144 9.70 -6.82 -6.24
C VAL A 144 8.92 -5.60 -6.73
N ARG A 145 7.61 -5.55 -6.51
CA ARG A 145 6.76 -4.50 -7.06
C ARG A 145 6.84 -3.22 -6.20
N PRO A 146 6.97 -2.04 -6.83
CA PRO A 146 6.86 -0.77 -6.11
C PRO A 146 5.47 -0.56 -5.51
N LEU A 147 5.41 -0.13 -4.24
CA LEU A 147 4.15 0.22 -3.56
C LEU A 147 3.63 1.60 -3.97
N LEU A 148 4.54 2.50 -4.35
CA LEU A 148 4.27 3.87 -4.78
C LEU A 148 4.78 4.08 -6.20
N ARG A 149 4.67 5.31 -6.73
CA ARG A 149 5.08 5.63 -8.12
C ARG A 149 6.58 5.46 -8.40
N GLN A 150 7.41 5.40 -7.37
CA GLN A 150 8.87 5.34 -7.50
C GLN A 150 9.37 3.91 -7.26
N PRO A 151 10.32 3.39 -8.06
CA PRO A 151 10.79 2.00 -7.96
C PRO A 151 11.43 1.67 -6.60
N GLU A 152 11.99 2.66 -5.92
CA GLU A 152 12.61 2.55 -4.60
C GLU A 152 11.60 2.28 -3.48
N SER A 153 10.31 2.44 -3.75
CA SER A 153 9.21 2.05 -2.85
C SER A 153 8.88 0.55 -2.89
N ALA A 154 9.69 -0.27 -3.57
CA ALA A 154 9.57 -1.73 -3.53
C ALA A 154 10.24 -2.31 -2.28
N LEU A 155 9.65 -3.36 -1.70
CA LEU A 155 10.24 -4.07 -0.56
C LEU A 155 11.62 -4.66 -0.89
N ALA A 156 11.80 -5.16 -2.12
CA ALA A 156 13.09 -5.63 -2.61
C ALA A 156 14.17 -4.53 -2.62
N HIS A 157 13.80 -3.27 -2.86
CA HIS A 157 14.75 -2.16 -2.78
C HIS A 157 15.11 -1.88 -1.31
N TRP A 158 14.13 -1.84 -0.43
CA TRP A 158 14.35 -1.67 1.01
C TRP A 158 15.29 -2.74 1.60
N GLN A 159 15.13 -4.01 1.22
CA GLN A 159 16.03 -5.08 1.64
C GLN A 159 17.47 -4.87 1.14
N LYS A 160 17.65 -4.30 -0.05
CA LYS A 160 19.00 -3.93 -0.53
C LYS A 160 19.62 -2.82 0.30
N VAL A 161 18.85 -1.79 0.68
CA VAL A 161 19.31 -0.72 1.57
C VAL A 161 19.74 -1.29 2.93
N LEU A 162 18.93 -2.15 3.55
CA LEU A 162 19.29 -2.81 4.80
C LEU A 162 20.56 -3.66 4.70
N ALA A 163 20.69 -4.45 3.62
CA ALA A 163 21.87 -5.26 3.38
C ALA A 163 23.13 -4.39 3.16
N PHE A 164 22.98 -3.27 2.44
CA PHE A 164 24.06 -2.32 2.19
C PHE A 164 24.52 -1.63 3.49
N GLU A 165 23.58 -1.17 4.31
CA GLU A 165 23.87 -0.56 5.61
C GLU A 165 24.60 -1.54 6.53
N HIS A 166 24.17 -2.80 6.58
CA HIS A 166 24.86 -3.84 7.34
C HIS A 166 26.31 -4.06 6.88
N LYS A 167 26.57 -4.03 5.56
CA LYS A 167 27.94 -4.12 5.02
C LYS A 167 28.80 -2.95 5.50
N ILE A 168 28.28 -1.71 5.47
CA ILE A 168 28.99 -0.51 5.94
C ILE A 168 29.27 -0.60 7.45
N CYS A 169 28.30 -1.00 8.26
CA CYS A 169 28.51 -1.17 9.70
C CYS A 169 29.58 -2.21 10.01
N THR A 170 29.67 -3.27 9.21
CA THR A 170 30.68 -4.33 9.39
C THR A 170 32.05 -3.91 8.87
N TRP A 171 32.11 -3.12 7.79
CA TRP A 171 33.34 -2.71 7.11
C TRP A 171 33.29 -1.22 6.74
N PRO A 172 33.50 -0.29 7.70
CA PRO A 172 33.30 1.14 7.47
C PRO A 172 34.18 1.73 6.36
N ASP A 173 35.43 1.26 6.25
CA ASP A 173 36.40 1.74 5.26
C ASP A 173 36.02 1.36 3.81
N SER A 174 35.14 0.37 3.63
CA SER A 174 34.70 -0.09 2.31
C SER A 174 33.54 0.74 1.75
N ARG A 175 33.06 1.77 2.46
CA ARG A 175 31.86 2.55 2.08
C ARG A 175 31.95 3.11 0.66
N ASP A 176 33.02 3.85 0.35
CA ASP A 176 33.14 4.53 -0.94
C ASP A 176 33.31 3.54 -2.10
N ASP A 177 34.02 2.43 -1.85
CA ASP A 177 34.16 1.33 -2.81
C ASP A 177 32.82 0.61 -3.09
N LEU A 178 31.98 0.44 -2.06
CA LEU A 178 30.64 -0.15 -2.19
C LEU A 178 29.70 0.79 -2.94
N ILE A 179 29.70 2.09 -2.63
CA ILE A 179 28.92 3.09 -3.36
C ILE A 179 29.32 3.11 -4.84
N ALA A 180 30.61 3.03 -5.15
CA ALA A 180 31.10 3.00 -6.52
C ALA A 180 30.68 1.75 -7.32
N LYS A 181 30.45 0.61 -6.65
CA LYS A 181 30.12 -0.68 -7.29
C LYS A 181 28.62 -0.95 -7.37
N GLU A 182 27.89 -0.68 -6.29
CA GLU A 182 26.47 -1.06 -6.13
C GLU A 182 25.51 0.13 -6.26
N GLY A 183 26.05 1.36 -6.31
CA GLY A 183 25.28 2.61 -6.22
C GLY A 183 25.12 3.07 -4.76
N ASP A 184 24.62 4.29 -4.58
CA ASP A 184 24.34 4.82 -3.24
C ASP A 184 23.03 4.23 -2.69
N LEU A 185 23.18 3.18 -1.88
CA LEU A 185 22.11 2.50 -1.16
C LEU A 185 22.21 2.73 0.36
N THR A 186 22.79 3.86 0.78
CA THR A 186 22.90 4.22 2.20
C THR A 186 21.53 4.51 2.82
N MET A 187 21.40 4.31 4.14
CA MET A 187 20.19 4.71 4.87
C MET A 187 19.90 6.21 4.74
N GLU A 188 20.94 7.06 4.72
CA GLU A 188 20.82 8.52 4.57
C GLU A 188 20.17 8.92 3.25
N SER A 189 20.60 8.32 2.14
CA SER A 189 20.04 8.56 0.82
C SER A 189 18.61 8.03 0.71
N PHE A 190 18.33 6.87 1.31
CA PHE A 190 16.97 6.35 1.39
C PHE A 190 16.04 7.23 2.24
N ASP A 191 16.47 7.72 3.40
CA ASP A 191 15.69 8.60 4.27
C ASP A 191 15.35 9.92 3.55
N SER A 192 16.32 10.49 2.84
CA SER A 192 16.13 11.69 2.00
C SER A 192 15.10 11.46 0.89
N LEU A 193 15.14 10.28 0.25
CA LEU A 193 14.17 9.90 -0.78
C LEU A 193 12.78 9.67 -0.19
N ALA A 194 12.68 8.91 0.91
CA ALA A 194 11.43 8.57 1.56
C ALA A 194 10.67 9.81 2.07
N ALA A 195 11.38 10.87 2.46
CA ALA A 195 10.79 12.16 2.82
C ALA A 195 10.03 12.84 1.66
N THR A 196 10.27 12.43 0.41
CA THR A 196 9.56 12.95 -0.78
C THR A 196 8.26 12.21 -1.09
N PHE A 197 8.02 11.06 -0.46
CA PHE A 197 6.84 10.25 -0.71
C PHE A 197 5.58 10.90 -0.15
N SER A 198 4.46 10.72 -0.85
CA SER A 198 3.16 11.27 -0.45
C SER A 198 2.60 10.49 0.74
N SER A 199 2.38 11.17 1.87
CA SER A 199 1.74 10.58 3.05
C SER A 199 0.32 10.08 2.76
N ILE A 200 -0.39 10.74 1.85
CA ILE A 200 -1.72 10.32 1.39
C ILE A 200 -1.61 8.99 0.62
N GLU A 201 -0.64 8.86 -0.28
CA GLU A 201 -0.45 7.62 -1.05
C GLU A 201 -0.03 6.47 -0.13
N ILE A 202 0.86 6.73 0.85
CA ILE A 202 1.25 5.74 1.87
C ILE A 202 0.02 5.26 2.66
N SER A 203 -0.82 6.19 3.15
CA SER A 203 -2.04 5.84 3.89
C SER A 203 -3.03 5.02 3.03
N GLN A 204 -3.18 5.37 1.75
CA GLN A 204 -4.04 4.63 0.83
C GLN A 204 -3.52 3.21 0.59
N GLN A 205 -2.21 3.04 0.39
CA GLN A 205 -1.60 1.71 0.24
C GLN A 205 -1.76 0.87 1.51
N ASP A 206 -1.61 1.47 2.70
CA ASP A 206 -1.80 0.80 3.97
C ASP A 206 -3.25 0.29 4.13
N GLU A 207 -4.25 1.12 3.81
CA GLU A 207 -5.66 0.70 3.83
C GLU A 207 -5.95 -0.46 2.87
N ILE A 208 -5.37 -0.45 1.66
CA ILE A 208 -5.53 -1.56 0.70
C ILE A 208 -4.86 -2.82 1.26
N LEU A 209 -3.67 -2.69 1.83
CA LEU A 209 -2.92 -3.81 2.39
C LEU A 209 -3.66 -4.48 3.55
N GLN A 210 -4.27 -3.70 4.44
CA GLN A 210 -5.11 -4.23 5.53
C GLN A 210 -6.32 -5.02 4.99
N ARG A 211 -6.99 -4.51 3.94
CA ARG A 211 -8.10 -5.25 3.32
C ARG A 211 -7.63 -6.51 2.62
N LEU A 212 -6.46 -6.48 1.98
CA LEU A 212 -5.85 -7.64 1.34
C LEU A 212 -5.53 -8.74 2.35
N GLN A 213 -4.99 -8.40 3.53
CA GLN A 213 -4.78 -9.36 4.61
C GLN A 213 -6.10 -10.03 5.04
N LEU A 214 -7.19 -9.25 5.18
CA LEU A 214 -8.51 -9.80 5.48
C LEU A 214 -9.06 -10.70 4.36
N GLN A 215 -8.80 -10.39 3.07
CA GLN A 215 -9.18 -11.28 1.97
C GLN A 215 -8.39 -12.58 2.00
N LEU A 216 -7.11 -12.53 2.37
CA LEU A 216 -6.30 -13.74 2.51
C LEU A 216 -6.84 -14.67 3.60
N ASP A 217 -7.20 -14.11 4.77
CA ASP A 217 -7.83 -14.88 5.85
C ASP A 217 -9.12 -15.56 5.42
N ARG A 218 -9.93 -14.88 4.60
CA ARG A 218 -11.17 -15.44 4.04
C ARG A 218 -10.90 -16.56 3.05
N LEU A 219 -9.90 -16.40 2.17
CA LEU A 219 -9.51 -17.41 1.20
C LEU A 219 -9.04 -18.69 1.90
N GLU A 220 -8.17 -18.57 2.91
CA GLU A 220 -7.71 -19.70 3.71
C GLU A 220 -8.86 -20.38 4.46
N SER A 221 -9.72 -19.59 5.12
CA SER A 221 -10.89 -20.11 5.84
C SER A 221 -11.84 -20.87 4.91
N CYS A 222 -12.08 -20.33 3.70
CA CYS A 222 -12.90 -20.97 2.67
C CYS A 222 -12.29 -22.31 2.23
N TYR A 223 -10.99 -22.32 1.95
CA TYR A 223 -10.26 -23.54 1.58
C TYR A 223 -10.39 -24.61 2.67
N PHE A 224 -10.01 -24.31 3.93
CA PHE A 224 -10.02 -25.31 5.00
C PHE A 224 -11.43 -25.83 5.31
N SER A 225 -12.44 -24.95 5.25
CA SER A 225 -13.83 -25.37 5.44
C SER A 225 -14.31 -26.36 4.37
N LEU A 226 -13.81 -26.26 3.14
CA LEU A 226 -14.27 -27.08 2.01
C LEU A 226 -13.41 -28.31 1.78
N SER A 227 -12.10 -28.22 2.07
CA SER A 227 -11.18 -29.36 2.01
C SER A 227 -11.35 -30.32 3.20
N GLN A 228 -11.95 -29.85 4.31
CA GLN A 228 -12.05 -30.60 5.57
C GLN A 228 -10.67 -30.98 6.15
N GLU A 229 -9.62 -30.25 5.76
CA GLU A 229 -8.30 -30.39 6.33
C GLU A 229 -8.17 -29.55 7.61
N GLU A 230 -7.36 -30.02 8.55
CA GLU A 230 -6.99 -29.20 9.70
C GLU A 230 -6.25 -27.93 9.24
N PRO A 231 -6.61 -26.74 9.78
CA PRO A 231 -5.96 -25.49 9.42
C PRO A 231 -4.44 -25.56 9.61
N HIS A 232 -3.72 -25.20 8.56
CA HIS A 232 -2.27 -25.11 8.54
C HIS A 232 -1.82 -23.88 7.74
N ALA A 233 -0.51 -23.70 7.59
CA ALA A 233 0.05 -22.52 6.92
C ALA A 233 -0.07 -22.62 5.38
N LEU A 234 -1.28 -22.46 4.85
CA LEU A 234 -1.51 -22.12 3.44
C LEU A 234 -1.17 -20.63 3.23
N PHE A 235 -0.66 -20.23 2.07
CA PHE A 235 -0.27 -18.85 1.77
C PHE A 235 0.74 -18.19 2.75
N ALA A 236 1.58 -19.00 3.38
CA ALA A 236 2.50 -18.53 4.42
C ALA A 236 3.51 -17.50 3.90
N GLN A 237 3.99 -17.67 2.66
CA GLN A 237 4.99 -16.76 2.06
C GLN A 237 4.36 -15.41 1.74
N THR A 238 3.18 -15.42 1.13
CA THR A 238 2.40 -14.22 0.85
C THR A 238 2.09 -13.49 2.15
N ARG A 239 1.60 -14.20 3.18
CA ARG A 239 1.31 -13.60 4.49
C ARG A 239 2.53 -12.90 5.09
N GLN A 240 3.70 -13.54 5.06
CA GLN A 240 4.94 -12.92 5.52
C GLN A 240 5.28 -11.67 4.69
N THR A 241 5.19 -11.74 3.37
CA THR A 241 5.42 -10.58 2.50
C THR A 241 4.45 -9.43 2.81
N LEU A 242 3.16 -9.71 3.04
CA LEU A 242 2.19 -8.67 3.41
C LEU A 242 2.52 -8.01 4.76
N ASN A 243 3.00 -8.78 5.72
CA ASN A 243 3.47 -8.23 7.01
C ASN A 243 4.70 -7.34 6.81
N ASP A 244 5.68 -7.80 6.02
CA ASP A 244 6.89 -7.04 5.73
C ASP A 244 6.58 -5.74 4.96
N LEU A 245 5.58 -5.77 4.06
CA LEU A 245 5.09 -4.58 3.37
C LEU A 245 4.40 -3.60 4.33
N ALA A 246 3.63 -4.09 5.31
CA ALA A 246 2.95 -3.24 6.30
C ALA A 246 3.98 -2.55 7.21
N ASP A 247 4.96 -3.31 7.70
CA ASP A 247 6.09 -2.78 8.47
C ASP A 247 6.88 -1.75 7.66
N PHE A 248 7.09 -2.01 6.37
CA PHE A 248 7.77 -1.08 5.48
C PHE A 248 6.96 0.20 5.25
N LEU A 249 5.65 0.12 5.00
CA LEU A 249 4.78 1.29 4.87
C LEU A 249 4.75 2.11 6.16
N GLN A 250 4.73 1.47 7.32
CA GLN A 250 4.82 2.18 8.60
C GLN A 250 6.16 2.95 8.73
N ARG A 251 7.27 2.35 8.31
CA ARG A 251 8.59 3.01 8.27
C ARG A 251 8.63 4.17 7.28
N LEU A 252 7.98 4.02 6.13
CA LEU A 252 7.83 5.11 5.16
C LEU A 252 6.97 6.24 5.74
N ALA A 253 5.85 5.94 6.41
CA ALA A 253 5.01 6.93 7.06
C ALA A 253 5.76 7.75 8.12
N GLN A 254 6.66 7.12 8.88
CA GLN A 254 7.51 7.81 9.86
C GLN A 254 8.53 8.76 9.23
N ARG A 255 8.98 8.46 8.00
CA ARG A 255 9.97 9.25 7.23
C ARG A 255 9.31 10.33 6.39
N ALA A 256 8.13 10.03 5.86
CA ALA A 256 7.20 10.95 5.22
C ALA A 256 6.53 11.81 6.29
N ILE A 257 7.33 12.51 7.09
CA ILE A 257 6.86 13.61 7.92
C ILE A 257 6.18 14.58 6.95
N PRO A 258 4.93 15.01 7.18
CA PRO A 258 4.35 16.02 6.33
C PRO A 258 5.29 17.21 6.38
N LEU A 259 5.81 17.61 5.23
CA LEU A 259 6.12 19.00 4.98
C LEU A 259 4.79 19.77 5.15
N ALA A 260 4.38 19.99 6.39
CA ALA A 260 3.43 21.02 6.80
C ALA A 260 4.11 22.40 6.61
N SER A 261 4.64 22.60 5.41
CA SER A 261 5.27 23.82 4.93
C SER A 261 4.98 24.07 3.44
N ASN A 262 4.21 23.21 2.75
CA ASN A 262 3.85 23.46 1.35
C ASN A 262 2.36 23.38 1.00
N THR A 263 1.44 23.34 1.97
CA THR A 263 0.00 23.38 1.68
C THR A 263 -0.78 24.33 2.57
N LEU A 264 -0.46 25.63 2.51
CA LEU A 264 -1.45 26.70 2.73
C LEU A 264 -1.21 27.84 1.73
N SER A 265 -1.10 27.50 0.44
CA SER A 265 -1.56 28.43 -0.60
C SER A 265 -3.09 28.32 -0.69
N LEU A 266 -3.79 28.81 0.32
CA LEU A 266 -5.19 29.19 0.18
C LEU A 266 -5.20 30.56 -0.49
N ASN A 267 -5.07 30.52 -1.82
CA ASN A 267 -5.48 31.63 -2.66
C ASN A 267 -6.98 31.86 -2.43
N TYR A 268 -7.32 32.81 -1.57
CA TYR A 268 -8.64 33.42 -1.60
C TYR A 268 -8.63 34.42 -2.76
N ALA A 269 -8.96 33.94 -3.95
CA ALA A 269 -9.31 34.79 -5.08
C ALA A 269 -10.81 35.04 -5.05
N THR A 270 -11.20 36.24 -4.59
CA THR A 270 -12.47 36.87 -4.95
C THR A 270 -12.16 38.32 -5.35
N GLN A 271 -12.29 38.62 -6.65
CA GLN A 271 -12.15 39.94 -7.33
C GLN A 271 -13.47 40.76 -7.24
N PRO A 272 -13.65 41.96 -7.86
CA PRO A 272 -12.72 42.95 -8.49
C PRO A 272 -12.99 44.45 -8.11
N GLU A 273 -12.14 45.36 -8.63
CA GLU A 273 -12.28 46.83 -8.94
C GLU A 273 -10.99 47.56 -8.47
N GLU A 274 -10.19 48.33 -9.23
CA GLU A 274 -10.38 49.22 -10.39
C GLU A 274 -9.04 49.47 -11.15
N GLU A 275 -9.15 49.75 -12.46
CA GLU A 275 -8.31 50.55 -13.41
C GLU A 275 -6.77 50.39 -13.60
N ALA A 276 -6.44 49.80 -14.78
CA ALA A 276 -5.59 50.30 -15.89
C ALA A 276 -4.09 50.71 -15.73
N ALA A 277 -3.19 49.94 -16.38
CA ALA A 277 -2.31 50.35 -17.51
C ALA A 277 -1.34 49.19 -17.93
N PRO A 278 -0.88 49.09 -19.20
CA PRO A 278 -0.08 47.96 -19.66
C PRO A 278 1.43 48.26 -19.61
N GLY A 279 2.22 47.35 -19.03
CA GLY A 279 3.68 47.43 -19.10
C GLY A 279 4.43 46.36 -18.31
N GLU A 280 5.13 45.51 -19.05
CA GLU A 280 6.34 44.77 -18.67
C GLU A 280 6.25 43.56 -17.73
N ALA A 281 6.81 42.45 -18.21
CA ALA A 281 6.98 41.19 -17.51
C ALA A 281 7.97 41.35 -16.34
N PHE A 282 7.45 41.25 -15.12
CA PHE A 282 8.26 41.08 -13.90
C PHE A 282 8.17 39.65 -13.40
N ILE A 283 9.30 38.94 -13.43
CA ILE A 283 9.52 37.71 -12.65
C ILE A 283 9.60 38.14 -11.18
N ALA A 284 8.57 37.87 -10.39
CA ALA A 284 8.61 38.11 -8.95
C ALA A 284 9.50 37.08 -8.26
N PRO A 285 10.46 37.48 -7.40
CA PRO A 285 11.19 36.55 -6.57
C PRO A 285 10.25 35.97 -5.51
N VAL A 286 10.29 34.65 -5.33
CA VAL A 286 9.59 33.94 -4.27
C VAL A 286 10.17 34.41 -2.93
N SER A 287 9.48 35.35 -2.28
CA SER A 287 9.80 35.75 -0.91
C SER A 287 9.44 34.60 0.02
N ARG A 288 10.45 33.90 0.56
CA ARG A 288 10.29 33.05 1.74
C ARG A 288 9.75 33.95 2.86
N GLN A 289 8.45 33.91 3.10
CA GLN A 289 7.87 34.52 4.29
C GLN A 289 8.40 33.76 5.50
N THR A 290 9.42 34.32 6.14
CA THR A 290 9.87 33.90 7.45
C THR A 290 8.69 34.03 8.41
N LEU A 291 8.21 32.92 8.98
CA LEU A 291 7.17 32.91 10.01
C LEU A 291 7.60 33.85 11.15
N SER A 292 6.95 35.01 11.25
CA SER A 292 7.12 35.93 12.37
C SER A 292 6.37 35.40 13.58
N ARG A 293 6.90 35.65 14.78
CA ARG A 293 6.27 35.27 16.06
C ARG A 293 4.81 35.74 16.13
N ASP A 294 4.54 36.96 15.67
CA ASP A 294 3.20 37.55 15.71
C ASP A 294 2.21 36.83 14.79
N VAL A 295 2.70 36.32 13.65
CA VAL A 295 1.89 35.54 12.70
C VAL A 295 1.52 34.19 13.32
N ALA A 296 2.47 33.53 13.97
CA ALA A 296 2.21 32.26 14.65
C ALA A 296 1.17 32.41 15.78
N ILE A 297 1.26 33.49 16.57
CA ILE A 297 0.30 33.79 17.65
C ILE A 297 -1.09 34.07 17.08
N SER A 298 -1.19 34.83 15.99
CA SER A 298 -2.47 35.12 15.33
C SER A 298 -3.15 33.84 14.80
N GLN A 299 -2.37 32.91 14.25
CA GLN A 299 -2.87 31.65 13.73
C GLN A 299 -3.37 30.72 14.86
N MET A 300 -2.65 30.66 15.99
CA MET A 300 -3.12 29.92 17.16
C MET A 300 -4.48 30.42 17.65
N LEU A 301 -4.69 31.74 17.68
CA LEU A 301 -5.96 32.33 18.08
C LEU A 301 -7.08 32.06 17.06
N SER A 302 -6.78 32.07 15.76
CA SER A 302 -7.76 31.68 14.73
C SER A 302 -8.19 30.22 14.84
N ILE A 303 -7.25 29.31 15.12
CA ILE A 303 -7.55 27.88 15.33
C ILE A 303 -8.38 27.69 16.60
N ALA A 304 -8.05 28.38 17.69
CA ALA A 304 -8.85 28.33 18.92
C ALA A 304 -10.30 28.80 18.67
N HIS A 305 -10.49 29.86 17.89
CA HIS A 305 -11.81 30.37 17.53
C HIS A 305 -12.62 29.37 16.68
N PHE A 306 -11.96 28.63 15.77
CA PHE A 306 -12.58 27.56 15.01
C PHE A 306 -13.08 26.43 15.92
N PHE A 307 -12.21 25.91 16.80
CA PHE A 307 -12.60 24.83 17.73
C PHE A 307 -13.71 25.26 18.69
N ARG A 308 -13.80 26.54 19.07
CA ARG A 308 -14.90 27.05 19.90
C ARG A 308 -16.26 26.98 19.19
N GLN A 309 -16.28 27.04 17.86
CA GLN A 309 -17.49 26.95 17.05
C GLN A 309 -17.86 25.50 16.74
N THR A 310 -16.87 24.64 16.47
CA THR A 310 -17.11 23.24 16.07
C THR A 310 -17.25 22.31 17.27
N GLU A 311 -16.55 22.56 18.37
CA GLU A 311 -16.49 21.71 19.55
C GLU A 311 -16.51 22.54 20.86
N PRO A 312 -17.66 23.12 21.23
CA PRO A 312 -17.76 24.08 22.34
C PRO A 312 -17.46 23.48 23.73
N SER A 313 -17.57 22.16 23.89
CA SER A 313 -17.22 21.43 25.12
C SER A 313 -15.76 20.99 25.18
N SER A 314 -14.97 21.25 24.14
CA SER A 314 -13.55 20.90 24.10
C SER A 314 -12.73 21.87 24.97
N PRO A 315 -11.76 21.39 25.77
CA PRO A 315 -10.85 22.25 26.52
C PRO A 315 -9.74 22.87 25.63
N VAL A 316 -9.61 22.41 24.39
CA VAL A 316 -8.52 22.78 23.46
C VAL A 316 -8.50 24.27 23.12
N PRO A 317 -9.62 24.94 22.77
CA PRO A 317 -9.64 26.40 22.54
C PRO A 317 -9.03 27.20 23.69
N PHE A 318 -9.41 26.86 24.93
CA PHE A 318 -8.95 27.55 26.12
C PHE A 318 -7.45 27.38 26.34
N LEU A 319 -6.92 26.18 26.14
CA LEU A 319 -5.49 25.90 26.24
C LEU A 319 -4.68 26.64 25.17
N MET A 320 -5.20 26.73 23.94
CA MET A 320 -4.56 27.45 22.83
C MET A 320 -4.55 28.96 23.05
N GLU A 321 -5.67 29.55 23.51
CA GLU A 321 -5.74 30.98 23.87
C GLU A 321 -4.77 31.32 25.01
N ARG A 322 -4.63 30.41 25.98
CA ARG A 322 -3.68 30.58 27.09
C ARG A 322 -2.22 30.47 26.62
N ALA A 323 -1.91 29.51 25.77
CA ALA A 323 -0.57 29.38 25.18
C ALA A 323 -0.20 30.60 24.33
N ALA A 324 -1.15 31.15 23.57
CA ALA A 324 -0.99 32.38 22.81
C ALA A 324 -0.73 33.60 23.72
N ARG A 325 -1.38 33.67 24.89
CA ARG A 325 -1.12 34.71 25.89
C ARG A 325 0.29 34.60 26.48
N TRP A 326 0.70 33.41 26.91
CA TRP A 326 2.05 33.18 27.43
C TRP A 326 3.14 33.50 26.40
N ALA A 327 2.86 33.25 25.12
CA ALA A 327 3.78 33.61 24.04
C ALA A 327 3.99 35.13 23.90
N ASN A 328 3.14 35.98 24.48
CA ASN A 328 3.29 37.44 24.50
C ASN A 328 3.85 38.00 25.82
N MET A 329 4.11 37.14 26.81
CA MET A 329 4.60 37.56 28.13
C MET A 329 6.12 37.45 28.22
N THR A 330 6.71 38.27 29.09
CA THR A 330 8.10 38.09 29.52
C THR A 330 8.21 36.90 30.48
N LEU A 331 9.41 36.31 30.58
CA LEU A 331 9.65 35.12 31.41
C LEU A 331 9.27 35.35 32.89
N THR A 332 9.49 36.57 33.39
CA THR A 332 9.18 36.94 34.79
C THR A 332 7.67 37.01 35.03
N GLU A 333 6.91 37.59 34.09
CA GLU A 333 5.44 37.65 34.15
C GLU A 333 4.82 36.25 34.04
N TRP A 334 5.36 35.40 33.17
CA TRP A 334 4.92 34.01 33.05
C TRP A 334 5.18 33.20 34.32
N LEU A 335 6.35 33.36 34.97
CA LEU A 335 6.66 32.68 36.22
C LEU A 335 5.74 33.12 37.37
N GLU A 336 5.43 34.40 37.49
CA GLU A 336 4.48 34.92 38.50
C GLU A 336 3.05 34.40 38.28
N GLU A 337 2.59 34.37 37.02
CA GLU A 337 1.26 33.83 36.67
C GLU A 337 1.19 32.32 36.96
N VAL A 338 2.18 31.53 36.54
CA VAL A 338 2.18 30.06 36.76
C VAL A 338 2.28 29.68 38.24
N LEU A 339 2.99 30.48 39.06
CA LEU A 339 3.09 30.24 40.50
C LEU A 339 1.80 30.60 41.25
N THR A 340 1.07 31.61 40.79
CA THR A 340 -0.22 32.04 41.38
C THR A 340 -1.41 31.20 40.90
N ASP A 341 -1.37 30.62 39.69
CA ASP A 341 -2.46 29.88 39.03
C ASP A 341 -2.58 28.39 39.45
N SER A 342 -1.90 27.99 40.53
CA SER A 342 -1.93 26.62 41.07
C SER A 342 -3.32 26.16 41.56
N GLY A 343 -4.27 27.10 41.73
CA GLY A 343 -5.69 26.83 41.99
C GLY A 343 -6.49 26.39 40.76
N SER A 344 -6.22 26.96 39.58
CA SER A 344 -7.02 26.73 38.36
C SER A 344 -6.67 25.42 37.65
N LEU A 345 -5.43 24.92 37.82
CA LEU A 345 -5.09 23.53 37.45
C LEU A 345 -5.86 22.48 38.27
N ARG A 346 -6.21 22.80 39.53
CA ARG A 346 -7.05 21.94 40.38
C ARG A 346 -8.51 21.94 39.93
N GLU A 347 -9.07 23.08 39.51
CA GLU A 347 -10.43 23.15 38.95
C GLU A 347 -10.58 22.37 37.65
N ILE A 348 -9.60 22.46 36.74
CA ILE A 348 -9.61 21.69 35.48
C ILE A 348 -9.48 20.18 35.77
N ASN A 349 -8.66 19.79 36.75
CA ASN A 349 -8.55 18.39 37.18
C ASN A 349 -9.86 17.88 37.82
N ASN A 350 -10.58 18.73 38.55
CA ASN A 350 -11.87 18.40 39.15
C ASN A 350 -13.00 18.26 38.11
N VAL A 351 -12.97 19.06 37.03
CA VAL A 351 -13.91 18.93 35.91
C VAL A 351 -13.62 17.68 35.06
N LEU A 352 -12.34 17.29 34.93
CA LEU A 352 -11.95 16.11 34.16
C LEU A 352 -12.12 14.77 34.90
N LYS A 353 -12.05 14.77 36.24
CA LYS A 353 -12.19 13.54 37.05
C LYS A 353 -13.56 13.36 37.72
N GLY A 354 -14.42 14.37 37.68
CA GLY A 354 -15.64 14.44 38.47
C GLY A 354 -15.33 14.69 39.96
N GLN A 355 -16.16 15.50 40.64
CA GLN A 355 -15.96 15.84 42.05
C GLN A 355 -15.94 14.55 42.90
N GLN A 356 -14.79 14.22 43.47
CA GLN A 356 -14.74 13.34 44.64
C GLN A 356 -14.93 14.21 45.87
N GLU A 357 -16.00 13.94 46.64
CA GLU A 357 -16.27 14.55 47.95
C GLU A 357 -15.12 14.37 48.94
#